data_AF-A0A6P5SLX8-F1
#
_entry.id   AF-A0A6P5SLX8-F1
#
_cell.length_a   1.000
_cell.length_b   1.000
_cell.length_c   1.000
_cell.angle_alpha   90.00
_cell.angle_beta   90.00
_cell.angle_gamma   90.00
#
_symmetry.space_group_name_H-M   'P 1'
#
loop_
_entity.id
_entity.type
_entity.pdbx_description
1 polymer ?
#
loop_
_entity_poly.entity_id
_entity_poly.type
_entity_poly.pdbx_seq_one_letter_code
_entity_poly.pdbx_strand_id
1 'polypeptide(L)'
;MVATSTNEVPGIANYDRKSEVKTFDDTKEGVKGLVDAGITQVPRIFHLPVDQYPINSTCDSEPTKTQLRIPVIDLEGLEYDNNPTKRKEIVAKVGEASETWGFFQIANHEYGNLKY
;
A
#
# COMPACT_ATOMS: atom_id res chain seq x y z
N MET A 1 -1.48 11.92 -26.77
CA MET A 1 -0.76 12.33 -25.55
C MET A 1 0.15 13.51 -25.90
N VAL A 2 -0.05 14.68 -25.30
CA VAL A 2 0.88 15.80 -25.44
C VAL A 2 1.49 16.03 -24.08
N ALA A 3 2.74 15.58 -23.91
CA ALA A 3 3.57 15.95 -22.79
C ALA A 3 4.17 17.33 -23.09
N THR A 4 3.52 18.40 -22.63
CA THR A 4 4.17 19.71 -22.57
C THR A 4 5.06 19.75 -21.34
N SER A 5 6.31 19.35 -21.54
CA SER A 5 7.42 19.79 -20.69
C SER A 5 7.76 21.22 -21.10
N THR A 6 7.25 22.19 -20.35
CA THR A 6 7.71 23.57 -20.44
C THR A 6 8.40 23.89 -19.12
N ASN A 7 9.74 23.94 -19.17
CA ASN A 7 10.60 24.48 -18.13
C ASN A 7 10.44 26.01 -18.08
N GLU A 8 9.30 26.45 -17.59
CA GLU A 8 9.13 27.82 -17.10
C GLU A 8 8.85 27.72 -15.61
N VAL A 9 9.39 28.65 -14.82
CA VAL A 9 8.97 28.88 -13.44
C VAL A 9 8.01 30.07 -13.48
N PRO A 10 6.68 29.88 -13.46
CA PRO A 10 5.74 30.95 -13.23
C PRO A 10 5.18 30.79 -11.81
N GLY A 11 5.51 31.74 -10.95
CA GLY A 11 4.98 31.82 -9.60
C GLY A 11 3.46 31.79 -9.59
N ILE A 12 2.87 31.06 -8.63
CA ILE A 12 1.47 31.15 -8.17
C ILE A 12 0.47 31.47 -9.31
N ALA A 13 0.65 30.83 -10.47
CA ALA A 13 -0.35 30.84 -11.52
C ALA A 13 -1.44 29.88 -11.03
N ASN A 14 -2.65 30.41 -10.90
CA ASN A 14 -3.84 29.78 -10.33
C ASN A 14 -3.97 28.32 -10.79
N TYR A 15 -3.47 27.39 -9.98
CA TYR A 15 -3.45 25.96 -10.31
C TYR A 15 -4.89 25.45 -10.29
N ASP A 16 -5.48 25.27 -11.47
CA ASP A 16 -6.83 24.74 -11.60
C ASP A 16 -6.80 23.21 -11.56
N ARG A 17 -6.82 22.66 -10.35
CA ARG A 17 -6.90 21.22 -10.12
C ARG A 17 -8.07 20.58 -10.87
N LYS A 18 -9.19 21.29 -11.08
CA LYS A 18 -10.40 20.73 -11.69
C LYS A 18 -10.20 20.45 -13.17
N SER A 19 -9.54 21.34 -13.91
CA SER A 19 -9.24 21.10 -15.33
C SER A 19 -8.22 19.99 -15.52
N GLU A 20 -7.16 19.92 -14.70
CA GLU A 20 -6.17 18.83 -14.80
C GLU A 20 -6.80 17.45 -14.52
N VAL A 21 -7.65 17.34 -13.49
CA VAL A 21 -8.42 16.10 -13.22
C VAL A 21 -9.31 15.73 -14.41
N LYS A 22 -10.02 16.70 -14.98
CA LYS A 22 -10.88 16.45 -16.14
C LYS A 22 -10.07 15.94 -17.33
N THR A 23 -8.94 16.58 -17.66
CA THR A 23 -8.08 16.16 -18.77
C THR A 23 -7.53 14.76 -18.54
N PHE A 24 -7.12 14.43 -17.31
CA PHE A 24 -6.69 13.09 -16.93
C PHE A 24 -7.82 12.06 -17.11
N ASP A 25 -9.01 12.31 -16.54
CA ASP A 25 -10.15 11.41 -16.61
C ASP A 25 -10.67 11.22 -18.05
N ASP A 26 -10.54 12.25 -18.90
CA ASP A 26 -10.92 12.21 -20.31
C ASP A 26 -9.99 11.29 -21.14
N THR A 27 -8.75 11.03 -20.68
CA THR A 27 -7.86 10.04 -21.34
C THR A 27 -8.41 8.62 -21.26
N LYS A 28 -9.13 8.28 -20.17
CA LYS A 28 -9.59 6.92 -19.86
C LYS A 28 -8.48 5.86 -19.73
N GLU A 29 -7.22 6.28 -19.62
CA GLU A 29 -6.07 5.36 -19.52
C GLU A 29 -5.68 5.06 -18.06
N GLY A 30 -6.20 5.84 -17.11
CA GLY A 30 -5.87 5.73 -15.69
C GLY A 30 -4.39 6.01 -15.40
N VAL A 31 -3.92 5.66 -14.19
CA VAL A 31 -2.52 5.90 -13.80
C VAL A 31 -1.55 5.02 -14.60
N LYS A 32 -2.00 3.87 -15.11
CA LYS A 32 -1.19 3.02 -16.01
C LYS A 32 -0.80 3.77 -17.29
N GLY A 33 -1.70 4.57 -17.87
CA GLY A 33 -1.38 5.40 -19.04
C GLY A 33 -0.22 6.37 -18.81
N LEU A 34 -0.12 6.91 -17.60
CA LEU A 34 1.01 7.77 -17.21
C LEU A 34 2.34 7.00 -17.21
N VAL A 35 2.33 5.78 -16.67
CA VAL A 35 3.50 4.91 -16.63
C VAL A 35 3.92 4.48 -18.04
N ASP A 36 2.96 4.04 -18.85
CA ASP A 36 3.19 3.62 -20.23
C ASP A 36 3.72 4.78 -21.10
N ALA A 37 3.30 6.01 -20.81
CA ALA A 37 3.78 7.23 -21.49
C ALA A 37 5.20 7.66 -21.08
N GLY A 38 5.79 7.04 -20.05
CA GLY A 38 7.15 7.33 -19.60
C GLY A 38 7.33 8.74 -19.02
N ILE A 39 6.33 9.27 -18.31
CA ILE A 39 6.41 10.59 -17.69
C ILE A 39 7.61 10.66 -16.71
N THR A 40 8.29 11.80 -16.67
CA THR A 40 9.43 12.03 -15.75
C THR A 40 9.02 12.77 -14.47
N GLN A 41 7.81 13.34 -14.43
CA GLN A 41 7.26 14.05 -13.27
C GLN A 41 5.80 13.65 -13.05
N VAL A 42 5.44 13.42 -11.79
CA VAL A 42 4.06 13.09 -11.38
C VAL A 42 3.16 14.32 -11.55
N PRO A 43 1.96 14.19 -12.15
CA PRO A 43 1.00 15.29 -12.24
C PRO A 43 0.59 15.83 -10.86
N ARG A 44 0.39 17.15 -10.75
CA ARG A 44 0.15 17.84 -9.47
C ARG A 44 -1.16 17.39 -8.81
N ILE A 45 -2.10 16.83 -9.58
CA ILE A 45 -3.37 16.28 -9.04
C ILE A 45 -3.17 15.12 -8.05
N PHE A 46 -2.03 14.42 -8.11
CA PHE A 46 -1.66 13.31 -7.22
C PHE A 46 -0.80 13.74 -6.03
N HIS A 47 -0.42 15.02 -5.95
CA HIS A 47 0.33 15.51 -4.80
C HIS A 47 -0.60 15.63 -3.60
N LEU A 48 -0.29 14.88 -2.53
CA LEU A 48 -0.96 15.04 -1.24
C LEU A 48 -0.53 16.37 -0.60
N PRO A 49 -1.46 17.12 0.04
CA PRO A 49 -1.13 18.32 0.80
C PRO A 49 -0.11 18.02 1.89
N VAL A 50 0.74 19.00 2.21
CA VAL A 50 1.84 18.84 3.16
C VAL A 50 1.35 18.45 4.57
N ASP A 51 0.14 18.88 4.92
CA ASP A 51 -0.48 18.60 6.23
C ASP A 51 -0.99 17.14 6.34
N GLN A 52 -0.96 16.37 5.25
CA GLN A 52 -1.36 14.96 5.19
C GLN A 52 -0.17 14.01 5.09
N TYR A 53 1.07 14.51 5.22
CA TYR A 53 2.22 13.63 5.43
C TYR A 53 2.19 13.11 6.87
N PRO A 54 1.95 11.82 7.13
CA PRO A 54 2.54 11.20 8.30
C PRO A 54 4.05 11.26 8.08
N ILE A 55 4.69 12.33 8.55
CA ILE A 55 6.15 12.46 8.59
C ILE A 55 6.63 11.38 9.54
N ASN A 56 6.95 10.23 8.97
CA ASN A 56 7.89 9.20 9.41
C ASN A 56 8.34 8.41 8.16
N SER A 57 8.53 9.10 7.02
CA SER A 57 9.20 8.53 5.85
C SER A 57 10.71 8.58 6.06
N THR A 58 11.18 7.87 7.09
CA THR A 58 12.54 7.38 7.14
C THR A 58 12.51 5.97 6.58
N CYS A 59 12.37 5.86 5.26
CA CYS A 59 12.70 4.62 4.56
C CYS A 59 14.22 4.34 4.61
N ASP A 60 15.03 5.33 5.01
CA ASP A 60 16.50 5.25 5.10
C ASP A 60 17.07 5.75 6.44
N SER A 61 16.43 5.43 7.58
CA SER A 61 17.14 5.56 8.87
C SER A 61 17.12 4.25 9.61
N GLU A 62 18.33 3.81 9.96
CA GLU A 62 18.68 2.83 10.99
C GLU A 62 17.54 2.54 11.97
N PRO A 63 17.32 1.26 12.37
CA PRO A 63 16.18 0.85 13.16
C PRO A 63 16.18 1.49 14.56
N THR A 64 15.71 2.73 14.65
CA THR A 64 15.50 3.42 15.92
C THR A 64 14.25 2.84 16.57
N LYS A 65 14.47 1.81 17.38
CA LYS A 65 13.80 1.55 18.67
C LYS A 65 12.26 1.71 18.73
N THR A 66 11.55 1.23 17.73
CA THR A 66 10.26 0.54 17.90
C THR A 66 9.97 -0.19 16.60
N GLN A 67 10.57 -1.37 16.41
CA GLN A 67 10.14 -2.29 15.36
C GLN A 67 8.73 -2.75 15.71
N LEU A 68 7.73 -1.96 15.34
CA LEU A 68 6.34 -2.39 15.33
C LEU A 68 6.22 -3.48 14.26
N ARG A 69 6.45 -4.72 14.67
CA ARG A 69 6.35 -5.88 13.79
C ARG A 69 4.90 -6.34 13.77
N ILE A 70 4.29 -6.21 12.61
CA ILE A 70 2.96 -6.73 12.31
C ILE A 70 2.91 -8.22 12.68
N PRO A 71 1.90 -8.67 13.45
CA PRO A 71 1.77 -10.08 13.79
C PRO A 71 1.64 -10.95 12.54
N VAL A 72 2.32 -12.09 12.52
CA VAL A 72 2.17 -13.13 11.50
C VAL A 72 1.63 -14.38 12.19
N ILE A 73 0.47 -14.87 11.74
CA ILE A 73 -0.20 -16.04 12.29
C ILE A 73 -0.01 -17.21 11.32
N ASP A 74 0.68 -18.23 11.78
CA ASP A 74 0.96 -19.45 11.02
C ASP A 74 -0.16 -20.47 11.21
N LEU A 75 -0.74 -20.95 10.10
CA LEU A 75 -1.81 -21.96 10.08
C LEU A 75 -1.30 -23.37 9.77
N GLU A 76 0.01 -23.59 9.62
CA GLU A 76 0.62 -24.89 9.32
C GLU A 76 0.09 -25.97 10.26
N GLY A 77 -0.25 -27.15 9.74
CA GLY A 77 -0.70 -28.30 10.54
C GLY A 77 -2.08 -28.16 11.19
N LEU A 78 -2.87 -27.15 10.82
CA LEU A 78 -4.32 -27.15 11.06
C LEU A 78 -5.04 -28.18 10.16
N GLU A 79 -4.44 -28.52 9.02
CA GLU A 79 -5.00 -29.34 7.95
C GLU A 79 -5.00 -30.87 8.21
N TYR A 80 -4.03 -31.39 8.96
CA TYR A 80 -3.82 -32.84 9.10
C TYR A 80 -4.36 -33.42 10.41
N ASP A 81 -4.23 -32.73 11.54
CA ASP A 81 -4.38 -33.37 12.85
C ASP A 81 -5.74 -33.18 13.52
N ASN A 82 -6.68 -32.41 12.95
CA ASN A 82 -7.92 -31.99 13.64
C ASN A 82 -7.66 -31.57 15.11
N ASN A 83 -6.46 -31.05 15.39
CA ASN A 83 -5.95 -30.93 16.74
C ASN A 83 -6.69 -29.79 17.44
N PRO A 84 -7.61 -30.09 18.37
CA PRO A 84 -8.44 -29.06 18.97
C PRO A 84 -7.61 -28.07 19.80
N THR A 85 -6.44 -28.49 20.29
CA THR A 85 -5.50 -27.63 21.03
C THR A 85 -4.85 -26.62 20.11
N LYS A 86 -4.33 -27.06 18.95
CA LYS A 86 -3.68 -26.18 17.97
C LYS A 86 -4.66 -25.17 17.39
N ARG A 87 -5.89 -25.60 17.09
CA ARG A 87 -6.96 -24.70 16.66
C ARG A 87 -7.27 -23.63 17.72
N LYS A 88 -7.35 -24.00 19.00
CA LYS A 88 -7.58 -23.04 20.10
C LYS A 88 -6.45 -22.02 20.21
N GLU A 89 -5.20 -22.46 20.06
CA GLU A 89 -4.03 -21.57 20.09
C GLU A 89 -4.05 -20.55 18.94
N ILE A 90 -4.33 -21.01 17.72
CA ILE A 90 -4.45 -20.13 16.54
C ILE A 90 -5.59 -19.12 16.73
N VAL A 91 -6.76 -19.58 17.21
CA VAL A 91 -7.90 -18.69 17.49
C VAL A 91 -7.54 -17.63 18.54
N ALA A 92 -6.80 -18.00 19.59
CA ALA A 92 -6.33 -17.06 20.60
C ALA A 92 -5.38 -16.01 19.99
N LYS A 93 -4.42 -16.43 19.16
CA LYS A 93 -3.50 -15.53 18.43
C LYS A 93 -4.24 -14.57 17.51
N VAL A 94 -5.27 -15.04 16.81
CA VAL A 94 -6.13 -14.20 15.96
C VAL A 94 -6.88 -13.16 16.80
N GLY A 95 -7.44 -13.56 17.95
CA GLY A 95 -8.12 -12.67 18.88
C GLY A 95 -7.19 -11.56 19.40
N GLU A 96 -6.03 -11.95 19.93
CA GLU A 96 -5.01 -11.04 20.46
C GLU A 96 -4.55 -10.03 19.39
N ALA A 97 -4.25 -10.50 18.17
CA ALA A 97 -3.83 -9.63 17.09
C ALA A 97 -4.94 -8.68 16.62
N SER A 98 -6.19 -9.16 16.59
CA SER A 98 -7.34 -8.33 16.23
C SER A 98 -7.59 -7.22 17.25
N GLU A 99 -7.51 -7.54 18.55
CA GLU A 99 -7.72 -6.59 19.64
C GLU A 99 -6.57 -5.59 19.78
N THR A 100 -5.32 -6.05 19.63
CA THR A 100 -4.12 -5.24 19.86
C THR A 100 -3.71 -4.42 18.63
N TRP A 101 -3.77 -5.03 17.44
CA TRP A 101 -3.27 -4.42 16.21
C TRP A 101 -4.38 -4.00 15.25
N GLY A 102 -5.55 -4.64 15.31
CA GLY A 102 -6.60 -4.49 14.28
C GLY A 102 -6.24 -5.08 12.92
N PHE A 103 -5.00 -5.58 12.76
CA PHE A 103 -4.54 -6.25 11.55
C PHE A 103 -3.37 -7.20 11.83
N PHE A 104 -3.24 -8.22 10.98
CA PHE A 104 -2.18 -9.23 11.05
C PHE A 104 -2.03 -9.89 9.67
N GLN A 105 -0.94 -10.62 9.48
CA GLN A 105 -0.69 -11.43 8.30
C GLN A 105 -0.96 -12.91 8.62
N ILE A 106 -1.35 -13.69 7.62
CA ILE A 106 -1.56 -15.14 7.76
C ILE A 106 -0.56 -15.89 6.86
N ALA A 107 0.20 -16.81 7.43
CA ALA A 107 1.10 -17.73 6.74
C ALA A 107 0.51 -19.15 6.69
N ASN A 108 0.95 -19.96 5.72
CA ASN A 108 0.50 -21.35 5.53
C ASN A 108 -1.03 -21.50 5.51
N HIS A 109 -1.72 -20.52 4.92
CA HIS A 109 -3.18 -20.49 4.80
C HIS A 109 -3.72 -21.33 3.64
N GLU A 110 -2.83 -21.90 2.84
CA GLU A 110 -3.14 -22.65 1.62
C GLU A 110 -3.18 -24.16 1.88
N TYR A 111 -4.11 -24.84 1.21
CA TYR A 111 -4.12 -26.30 1.06
C TYR A 111 -3.52 -26.63 -0.31
N GLY A 112 -2.36 -27.27 -0.32
CA GLY A 112 -1.83 -27.99 -1.47
C GLY A 112 -1.29 -27.15 -2.62
N ASN A 113 0.01 -26.84 -2.57
CA ASN A 113 0.84 -26.97 -3.78
C ASN A 113 0.98 -28.46 -4.13
N LEU A 114 -0.12 -29.09 -4.55
CA LEU A 114 -0.05 -30.33 -5.32
C LEU A 114 0.55 -29.94 -6.66
N LYS A 115 1.88 -30.04 -6.75
CA LYS A 115 2.59 -30.07 -8.02
C LYS A 115 2.07 -31.30 -8.78
N TYR A 116 1.24 -31.06 -9.79
CA TYR A 116 1.06 -32.01 -10.89
C TYR A 116 2.10 -31.71 -11.97
#